data_AF-A0A6H0UAC1-F1
#
_entry.id   AF-A0A6H0UAC1-F1
#
_cell.length_a   1.000
_cell.length_b   1.000
_cell.length_c   1.000
_cell.angle_alpha   90.00
_cell.angle_beta   90.00
_cell.angle_gamma   90.00
#
_symmetry.space_group_name_H-M   'P 1'
#
loop_
_entity.id
_entity.type
_entity.pdbx_description
1 polymer ?
#
loop_
_entity_poly.entity_id
_entity_poly.type
_entity_poly.pdbx_seq_one_letter_code
_entity_poly.pdbx_strand_id
1 'polypeptide(L)'
;MPPAGILSDKFDKEIITFFAISGVLIVQLGYLMVGSVTALPVVMLILFIHGGSVGFFQSPNNALVMSTVETKYLGIAGSVNALGRNLGFVLGTTLATTVLFVAMSGQIGHRVSGYVKSQPEVFLHGMHVAFYVALALVIFAWGLSSYRLLTRKKSA
;
A
#
# COMPACT_ATOMS: atom_id res chain seq x y z
N MET A 1 31.60 0.66 -3.18
CA MET A 1 32.14 2.01 -3.48
C MET A 1 31.48 3.01 -2.54
N PRO A 2 32.24 3.68 -1.65
CA PRO A 2 31.69 4.65 -0.69
C PRO A 2 32.04 6.09 -1.11
N PRO A 3 31.01 6.92 -1.34
CA PRO A 3 30.67 7.96 -0.37
C PRO A 3 29.16 8.00 -0.06
N ALA A 4 28.48 6.85 -0.06
CA ALA A 4 27.07 6.74 0.33
C ALA A 4 26.85 6.39 1.83
N GLY A 5 27.93 6.04 2.55
CA GLY A 5 27.86 5.60 3.95
C GLY A 5 27.63 6.73 4.96
N ILE A 6 27.98 7.98 4.63
CA ILE A 6 27.96 9.10 5.60
C ILE A 6 26.68 9.95 5.48
N LEU A 7 25.95 9.86 4.35
CA LEU A 7 24.63 10.48 4.22
C LEU A 7 23.47 9.54 4.64
N SER A 8 23.77 8.24 4.76
CA SER A 8 22.82 7.18 5.17
C SER A 8 22.55 7.14 6.67
N ASP A 9 23.31 7.88 7.49
CA ASP A 9 23.25 7.82 8.95
C ASP A 9 22.22 8.78 9.59
N LYS A 10 21.52 9.63 8.83
CA LYS A 10 20.67 10.69 9.41
C LYS A 10 19.29 10.94 8.81
N PHE A 11 18.88 10.24 7.75
CA PHE A 11 17.45 10.18 7.46
C PHE A 11 16.84 9.04 8.26
N ASP A 12 16.21 9.37 9.38
CA ASP A 12 15.47 8.44 10.20
C ASP A 12 14.57 7.59 9.32
N LYS A 13 14.87 6.29 9.23
CA LYS A 13 14.14 5.32 8.39
C LYS A 13 12.64 5.35 8.69
N GLU A 14 12.27 5.73 9.90
CA GLU A 14 10.89 5.94 10.35
C GLU A 14 10.24 7.17 9.72
N ILE A 15 10.98 8.27 9.55
CA ILE A 15 10.51 9.46 8.82
C ILE A 15 10.27 9.09 7.35
N ILE A 16 11.18 8.33 6.72
CA ILE A 16 10.99 7.84 5.35
C ILE A 16 9.74 6.97 5.24
N THR A 17 9.57 6.03 6.18
CA THR A 17 8.40 5.14 6.25
C THR A 17 7.11 5.93 6.40
N PHE A 18 7.10 6.93 7.28
CA PHE A 18 5.96 7.81 7.52
C PHE A 18 5.58 8.63 6.28
N PHE A 19 6.56 9.24 5.60
CA PHE A 19 6.30 9.97 4.35
C PHE A 19 5.79 9.05 3.24
N ALA A 20 6.36 7.85 3.11
CA ALA A 20 5.92 6.88 2.12
C ALA A 20 4.47 6.43 2.35
N ILE A 21 4.09 6.09 3.59
CA ILE A 21 2.69 5.73 3.91
C ILE A 21 1.76 6.94 3.75
N SER A 22 2.21 8.15 4.08
CA SER A 22 1.43 9.38 3.85
C SER A 22 1.17 9.61 2.36
N GLY A 23 2.16 9.33 1.49
CA GLY A 23 1.98 9.35 0.04
C GLY A 23 0.96 8.32 -0.45
N VAL A 24 1.01 7.08 0.07
CA VAL A 24 0.01 6.05 -0.22
C VAL A 24 -1.40 6.49 0.24
N LEU A 25 -1.52 7.15 1.38
CA LEU A 25 -2.80 7.68 1.87
C LEU A 25 -3.38 8.74 0.93
N ILE A 26 -2.56 9.68 0.45
CA ILE A 26 -2.98 10.71 -0.52
C ILE A 26 -3.43 10.07 -1.83
N VAL A 27 -2.67 9.09 -2.34
CA VAL A 27 -3.04 8.32 -3.54
C VAL A 27 -4.38 7.61 -3.35
N GLN A 28 -4.61 7.04 -2.17
CA GLN A 28 -5.84 6.34 -1.85
C GLN A 28 -7.07 7.27 -1.88
N LEU A 29 -6.92 8.51 -1.40
CA LEU A 29 -7.95 9.54 -1.55
C LEU A 29 -8.17 9.91 -3.03
N GLY A 30 -7.08 9.97 -3.82
CA GLY A 30 -7.15 10.21 -5.26
C GLY A 30 -7.98 9.14 -5.99
N TYR A 31 -7.85 7.87 -5.61
CA TYR A 31 -8.66 6.79 -6.19
C TYR A 31 -10.16 6.93 -5.93
N LEU A 32 -10.55 7.52 -4.79
CA LEU A 32 -11.97 7.78 -4.50
C LEU A 32 -12.56 8.89 -5.40
N MET A 33 -11.72 9.74 -5.97
CA MET A 33 -12.14 10.78 -6.92
C MET A 33 -12.24 10.28 -8.37
N VAL A 34 -11.81 9.04 -8.64
CA VAL A 34 -11.89 8.44 -9.98
C VAL A 34 -13.33 7.98 -10.23
N GLY A 35 -13.94 8.45 -11.31
CA GLY A 35 -15.27 8.08 -11.77
C GLY A 35 -15.33 7.88 -13.28
N SER A 36 -16.54 7.78 -13.84
CA SER A 36 -16.78 7.51 -15.26
C SER A 36 -16.26 8.61 -16.21
N VAL A 37 -16.11 9.85 -15.72
CA VAL A 37 -15.68 11.02 -16.50
C VAL A 37 -14.23 11.45 -16.23
N THR A 38 -13.47 10.69 -15.44
CA THR A 38 -12.10 11.07 -15.08
C THR A 38 -11.16 10.95 -16.28
N ALA A 39 -10.40 12.01 -16.56
CA ALA A 39 -9.45 12.03 -17.67
C ALA A 39 -8.28 11.05 -17.45
N LEU A 40 -7.91 10.30 -18.50
CA LEU A 40 -6.81 9.31 -18.46
C LEU A 40 -5.49 9.85 -17.88
N PRO A 41 -5.03 11.08 -18.21
CA PRO A 41 -3.79 11.62 -17.63
C PRO A 41 -3.83 11.73 -16.09
N VAL A 42 -5.00 11.99 -15.51
CA VAL A 42 -5.18 12.06 -14.05
C VAL A 42 -4.96 10.68 -13.43
N VAL A 43 -5.55 9.64 -14.03
CA VAL A 43 -5.37 8.25 -13.58
C VAL A 43 -3.90 7.83 -13.69
N MET A 44 -3.22 8.18 -14.80
CA MET A 44 -1.80 7.91 -14.97
C MET A 44 -0.93 8.59 -13.91
N LEU A 45 -1.24 9.85 -13.58
CA LEU A 45 -0.53 10.58 -12.52
C LEU A 45 -0.72 9.92 -11.15
N ILE A 46 -1.96 9.51 -10.81
CA ILE A 46 -2.25 8.79 -9.56
C ILE A 46 -1.44 7.49 -9.48
N LEU A 47 -1.40 6.71 -10.57
CA LEU A 47 -0.63 5.47 -10.64
C LEU A 47 0.87 5.70 -10.53
N PHE A 48 1.38 6.77 -11.13
CA PHE A 48 2.80 7.14 -11.03
C PHE A 48 3.18 7.47 -9.58
N ILE A 49 2.37 8.29 -8.89
CA ILE A 49 2.60 8.63 -7.48
C ILE A 49 2.45 7.39 -6.58
N HIS A 50 1.51 6.49 -6.89
CA HIS A 50 1.37 5.21 -6.20
C HIS A 50 2.67 4.41 -6.27
N GLY A 51 3.18 4.17 -7.49
CA GLY A 51 4.40 3.41 -7.72
C GLY A 51 5.60 4.01 -6.98
N GLY A 52 5.73 5.34 -7.02
CA GLY A 52 6.74 6.08 -6.26
C GLY A 52 6.62 5.83 -4.75
N SER A 53 5.43 6.02 -4.18
CA SER A 53 5.19 5.89 -2.73
C SER A 53 5.49 4.47 -2.23
N VAL A 54 5.06 3.44 -2.97
CA VAL A 54 5.35 2.04 -2.64
C VAL A 54 6.84 1.73 -2.78
N GLY A 55 7.51 2.25 -3.81
CA GLY A 55 8.95 2.10 -4.00
C GLY A 55 9.76 2.70 -2.84
N PHE A 56 9.39 3.91 -2.41
CA PHE A 56 9.98 4.58 -1.25
C PHE A 56 9.74 3.82 0.06
N PHE A 57 8.63 3.10 0.20
CA PHE A 57 8.35 2.26 1.36
C PHE A 57 9.17 0.96 1.35
N GLN A 58 9.24 0.29 0.19
CA GLN A 58 9.87 -1.04 0.06
C GLN A 58 11.41 -1.00 0.17
N SER A 59 12.04 0.02 -0.43
CA SER A 59 13.51 0.15 -0.48
C SER A 59 14.19 0.17 0.91
N PRO A 60 13.84 1.08 1.85
CA PRO A 60 14.42 1.11 3.19
C PRO A 60 13.96 -0.08 4.06
N ASN A 61 12.75 -0.60 3.87
CA ASN A 61 12.23 -1.71 4.67
C ASN A 61 13.01 -3.01 4.42
N ASN A 62 13.22 -3.36 3.14
CA ASN A 62 14.03 -4.54 2.80
C ASN A 62 15.50 -4.38 3.22
N ALA A 63 16.09 -3.19 3.07
CA ALA A 63 17.45 -2.93 3.52
C ALA A 63 17.59 -3.05 5.06
N LEU A 64 16.58 -2.59 5.82
CA LEU A 64 16.58 -2.66 7.28
C LEU A 64 16.61 -4.11 7.77
N VAL A 65 15.68 -4.94 7.28
CA VAL A 65 15.58 -6.35 7.67
C VAL A 65 16.90 -7.09 7.43
N MET A 66 17.57 -6.80 6.31
CA MET A 66 18.86 -7.42 6.00
C MET A 66 20.00 -6.86 6.85
N SER A 67 19.94 -5.60 7.27
CA SER A 67 20.98 -4.98 8.11
C SER A 67 20.90 -5.36 9.60
N THR A 68 19.75 -5.83 10.08
CA THR A 68 19.51 -6.15 11.50
C THR A 68 19.82 -7.59 11.88
N VAL A 69 20.21 -8.44 10.93
CA VAL A 69 20.35 -9.89 11.13
C VAL A 69 21.78 -10.31 10.85
N GLU A 70 22.34 -11.19 11.69
CA GLU A 70 23.66 -11.76 11.49
C GLU A 70 23.77 -12.48 10.14
N THR A 71 24.93 -12.36 9.48
CA THR A 71 25.16 -12.81 8.10
C THR A 71 24.78 -14.29 7.86
N LYS A 72 24.97 -15.15 8.88
CA LYS A 72 24.60 -16.58 8.85
C LYS A 72 23.09 -16.85 8.76
N TYR A 73 22.24 -15.90 9.16
CA TYR A 73 20.77 -16.06 9.15
C TYR A 73 20.08 -15.22 8.08
N LEU A 74 20.84 -14.51 7.22
CA LEU A 74 20.28 -13.66 6.16
C LEU A 74 19.33 -14.42 5.21
N GLY A 75 19.67 -15.67 4.87
CA GLY A 75 18.80 -16.51 4.04
C GLY A 75 17.46 -16.83 4.70
N ILE A 76 17.46 -17.04 6.02
CA ILE A 76 16.24 -17.32 6.80
C ILE A 76 15.43 -16.04 7.01
N ALA A 77 16.08 -14.92 7.37
CA ALA A 77 15.39 -13.64 7.52
C ALA A 77 14.79 -13.15 6.20
N GLY A 78 15.51 -13.34 5.09
CA GLY A 78 15.01 -13.02 3.76
C GLY A 78 13.84 -13.87 3.33
N SER A 79 13.86 -15.18 3.60
CA SER A 79 12.73 -16.06 3.27
C SER A 79 11.50 -15.74 4.11
N VAL A 80 11.65 -15.44 5.41
CA VAL A 80 10.54 -15.03 6.29
C VAL A 80 9.96 -13.69 5.85
N ASN A 81 10.79 -12.70 5.52
CA ASN A 81 10.33 -11.40 5.02
C ASN A 81 9.60 -11.53 3.69
N ALA A 82 10.13 -12.33 2.76
CA ALA A 82 9.48 -12.61 1.49
C ALA A 82 8.15 -13.36 1.66
N LEU A 83 8.10 -14.33 2.57
CA LEU A 83 6.89 -15.07 2.90
C LEU A 83 5.80 -14.13 3.44
N GLY A 84 6.13 -13.30 4.42
CA GLY A 84 5.19 -12.33 4.98
C GLY A 84 4.67 -11.35 3.91
N ARG A 85 5.56 -10.85 3.05
CA ARG A 85 5.18 -9.97 1.93
C ARG A 85 4.25 -10.67 0.94
N ASN A 86 4.60 -11.89 0.52
CA ASN A 86 3.82 -12.65 -0.45
C ASN A 86 2.44 -13.02 0.09
N LEU A 87 2.35 -13.43 1.36
CA LEU A 87 1.07 -13.67 2.03
C LEU A 87 0.22 -12.40 2.07
N GLY A 88 0.82 -11.26 2.42
CA GLY A 88 0.13 -9.97 2.42
C GLY A 88 -0.43 -9.61 1.03
N PHE A 89 0.34 -9.82 -0.04
CA PHE A 89 -0.14 -9.60 -1.40
C PHE A 89 -1.28 -10.55 -1.78
N VAL A 90 -1.16 -11.85 -1.50
CA VAL A 90 -2.20 -12.83 -1.83
C VAL A 90 -3.49 -12.54 -1.07
N LEU A 91 -3.40 -12.31 0.25
CA LEU A 91 -4.56 -11.99 1.08
C LEU A 91 -5.18 -10.65 0.68
N GLY A 92 -4.37 -9.62 0.44
CA GLY A 92 -4.84 -8.29 0.05
C GLY A 92 -5.53 -8.29 -1.32
N THR A 93 -4.96 -8.95 -2.32
CA THR A 93 -5.56 -9.06 -3.66
C THR A 93 -6.84 -9.90 -3.63
N THR A 94 -6.87 -10.99 -2.85
CA THR A 94 -8.06 -11.82 -2.66
C THR A 94 -9.17 -11.04 -1.95
N LEU A 95 -8.84 -10.29 -0.89
CA LEU A 95 -9.78 -9.43 -0.18
C LEU A 95 -10.33 -8.33 -1.09
N ALA A 96 -9.47 -7.62 -1.82
CA ALA A 96 -9.88 -6.53 -2.71
C ALA A 96 -10.82 -7.02 -3.82
N THR A 97 -10.50 -8.14 -4.47
CA THR A 97 -11.36 -8.74 -5.50
C THR A 97 -12.67 -9.27 -4.91
N THR A 98 -12.63 -9.87 -3.72
CA THR A 98 -13.84 -10.33 -3.02
C THR A 98 -14.76 -9.16 -2.69
N VAL A 99 -14.24 -8.09 -2.08
CA VAL A 99 -15.01 -6.89 -1.74
C VAL A 99 -15.61 -6.27 -2.99
N LEU A 100 -14.83 -6.16 -4.07
CA LEU A 100 -15.31 -5.68 -5.37
C LEU A 100 -16.51 -6.50 -5.86
N PHE A 101 -16.38 -7.83 -5.95
CA PHE A 101 -17.46 -8.69 -6.45
C PHE A 101 -18.66 -8.75 -5.52
N VAL A 102 -18.46 -8.71 -4.20
CA VAL A 102 -19.54 -8.66 -3.21
C VAL A 102 -20.33 -7.36 -3.35
N ALA A 103 -19.65 -6.22 -3.47
CA ALA A 103 -20.30 -4.93 -3.67
C ALA A 103 -21.08 -4.88 -5.00
N MET A 104 -20.48 -5.35 -6.09
CA MET A 104 -21.16 -5.46 -7.39
C MET A 104 -22.38 -6.38 -7.33
N SER A 105 -22.25 -7.54 -6.69
CA SER A 105 -23.34 -8.52 -6.55
C SER A 105 -24.48 -7.99 -5.69
N GLY A 106 -24.16 -7.25 -4.63
CA GLY A 106 -25.15 -6.63 -3.75
C GLY A 106 -25.96 -5.54 -4.46
N GLN A 107 -25.33 -4.76 -5.34
CA GLN A 107 -26.01 -3.71 -6.09
C GLN A 107 -26.91 -4.23 -7.21
N ILE A 108 -26.50 -5.30 -7.90
CA ILE A 108 -27.28 -5.90 -9.01
C ILE A 108 -28.33 -6.91 -8.51
N GLY A 109 -28.18 -7.45 -7.29
CA GLY A 109 -29.11 -8.42 -6.70
C GLY A 109 -28.90 -9.87 -7.17
N HIS A 110 -27.84 -10.15 -7.94
CA HIS A 110 -27.40 -11.51 -8.25
C HIS A 110 -25.87 -11.61 -8.19
N ARG A 111 -25.35 -12.82 -8.09
CA ARG A 111 -23.90 -13.04 -7.99
C ARG A 111 -23.21 -12.63 -9.30
N VAL A 112 -22.16 -11.83 -9.18
CA VAL A 112 -21.32 -11.38 -10.29
C VAL A 112 -19.88 -11.78 -10.01
N SER A 113 -19.25 -12.45 -10.98
CA SER A 113 -17.85 -12.89 -10.90
C SER A 113 -16.98 -12.32 -12.02
N GLY A 114 -17.47 -11.31 -12.73
CA GLY A 114 -16.76 -10.69 -13.86
C GLY A 114 -17.26 -9.29 -14.17
N TYR A 115 -16.59 -8.61 -15.11
CA TYR A 115 -16.98 -7.27 -15.53
C TYR A 115 -18.28 -7.30 -16.34
N VAL A 116 -19.28 -6.54 -15.88
CA VAL A 116 -20.59 -6.42 -16.54
C VAL A 116 -20.55 -5.23 -17.49
N LYS A 117 -20.21 -5.48 -18.77
CA LYS A 117 -20.07 -4.43 -19.80
C LYS A 117 -21.33 -3.56 -19.95
N SER A 118 -22.51 -4.09 -19.65
CA SER A 118 -23.78 -3.38 -19.75
C SER A 118 -24.02 -2.39 -18.60
N GLN A 119 -23.28 -2.46 -17.49
CA GLN A 119 -23.47 -1.61 -16.31
C GLN A 119 -22.13 -1.16 -15.70
N PRO A 120 -21.38 -0.25 -16.37
CA PRO A 120 -20.09 0.24 -15.88
C PRO A 120 -20.17 0.95 -14.52
N GLU A 121 -21.32 1.55 -14.20
CA GLU A 121 -21.56 2.21 -12.91
C GLU A 121 -21.48 1.24 -11.72
N VAL A 122 -21.86 -0.03 -11.92
CA VAL A 122 -21.78 -1.06 -10.85
C VAL A 122 -20.33 -1.40 -10.54
N PHE A 123 -19.49 -1.46 -11.57
CA PHE A 123 -18.05 -1.66 -11.38
C PHE A 123 -17.43 -0.46 -10.66
N LEU A 124 -17.78 0.77 -11.02
CA LEU A 124 -17.30 1.98 -10.34
C LEU A 124 -17.69 1.98 -8.87
N HIS A 125 -18.94 1.64 -8.55
CA HIS A 125 -19.39 1.52 -7.16
C HIS A 125 -18.59 0.46 -6.39
N GLY A 126 -18.46 -0.76 -6.94
CA GLY A 126 -17.69 -1.82 -6.30
C GLY A 126 -16.20 -1.45 -6.12
N MET A 127 -15.64 -0.73 -7.08
CA MET A 127 -14.28 -0.20 -7.03
C MET A 127 -14.14 0.81 -5.88
N HIS A 128 -15.08 1.75 -5.73
CA HIS A 128 -15.08 2.70 -4.60
C HIS A 128 -15.20 1.99 -3.25
N VAL A 129 -16.08 0.99 -3.13
CA VAL A 129 -16.22 0.20 -1.89
C VAL A 129 -14.89 -0.50 -1.55
N ALA A 130 -14.24 -1.12 -2.53
CA ALA A 130 -12.93 -1.73 -2.33
C ALA A 130 -11.86 -0.70 -1.92
N PHE A 131 -11.88 0.50 -2.52
CA PHE A 131 -10.96 1.57 -2.15
C PHE A 131 -11.25 2.17 -0.76
N TYR A 132 -12.49 2.20 -0.28
CA TYR A 132 -12.81 2.58 1.10
C TYR A 132 -12.26 1.57 2.10
N VAL A 133 -12.39 0.26 1.83
CA VAL A 133 -11.79 -0.78 2.67
C VAL A 133 -10.27 -0.66 2.71
N ALA A 134 -9.64 -0.47 1.54
CA ALA A 134 -8.20 -0.24 1.47
C ALA A 134 -7.78 1.06 2.16
N LEU A 135 -8.58 2.14 2.10
CA LEU A 135 -8.33 3.38 2.83
C LEU A 135 -8.33 3.16 4.34
N ALA A 136 -9.29 2.40 4.87
CA ALA A 136 -9.32 2.06 6.29
C ALA A 136 -8.06 1.30 6.73
N LEU A 137 -7.59 0.34 5.92
CA LEU A 137 -6.35 -0.40 6.18
C LEU A 137 -5.10 0.51 6.14
N VAL A 138 -5.04 1.43 5.18
CA VAL A 138 -3.93 2.40 5.07
C VAL A 138 -3.93 3.38 6.24
N ILE A 139 -5.10 3.88 6.66
CA ILE A 139 -5.22 4.74 7.86
C ILE A 139 -4.73 3.99 9.10
N PHE A 140 -5.11 2.72 9.26
CA PHE A 140 -4.62 1.89 10.36
C PHE A 140 -3.09 1.74 10.33
N ALA A 141 -2.51 1.43 9.18
CA ALA A 141 -1.07 1.33 9.01
C ALA A 141 -0.35 2.66 9.27
N TRP A 142 -0.91 3.77 8.80
CA TRP A 142 -0.42 5.12 9.06
C TRP A 142 -0.46 5.47 10.55
N GLY A 143 -1.53 5.11 11.26
CA GLY A 143 -1.65 5.28 12.70
C GLY A 143 -0.58 4.51 13.47
N LEU A 144 -0.34 3.25 13.11
CA LEU A 144 0.75 2.44 13.69
C LEU A 144 2.13 3.06 13.44
N SER A 145 2.37 3.51 12.20
CA SER A 145 3.63 4.18 11.84
C SER A 145 3.83 5.48 12.61
N SER A 146 2.76 6.25 12.80
CA SER A 146 2.77 7.51 13.56
C SER A 146 3.03 7.25 15.04
N TYR A 147 2.35 6.26 15.63
CA TYR A 147 2.54 5.86 17.02
C TYR A 147 3.99 5.43 17.28
N ARG A 148 4.57 4.63 16.37
CA ARG A 148 5.96 4.20 16.44
C ARG A 148 6.93 5.39 16.43
N LEU A 149 6.72 6.35 15.52
CA LEU A 149 7.54 7.56 15.43
C LEU A 149 7.46 8.43 16.71
N LEU A 150 6.26 8.60 17.26
CA LEU A 150 6.05 9.38 18.49
C LEU A 150 6.65 8.70 19.73
N THR A 151 6.56 7.37 19.82
CA THR A 151 7.10 6.61 20.95
C THR A 151 8.62 6.68 21.01
N ARG A 152 9.30 6.61 19.87
CA ARG A 152 10.76 6.76 19.82
C ARG A 152 11.21 8.17 20.21
N LYS A 153 10.50 9.21 19.77
CA LYS A 153 10.79 10.61 20.15
C LYS A 153 10.65 10.86 21.66
N LYS A 154 9.87 10.05 22.37
CA LYS A 154 9.77 10.08 23.84
C LYS A 154 10.91 9.33 24.55
N SER A 155 11.58 8.40 23.87
CA SER A 155 12.65 7.57 24.43
C SER A 155 14.07 8.06 24.08
N ALA A 156 14.17 9.14 23.30
CA ALA A 156 15.42 9.82 22.91
C ALA A 156 15.54 11.15 23.65
#